data_AF-A0A1G1TG71-F1
#
_entry.id   AF-A0A1G1TG71-F1
#
_cell.length_a   1.000
_cell.length_b   1.000
_cell.length_c   1.000
_cell.angle_alpha   90.00
_cell.angle_beta   90.00
_cell.angle_gamma   90.00
#
_symmetry.space_group_name_H-M   'P 1'
#
loop_
_entity.id
_entity.type
_entity.pdbx_description
1 polymer ?
#
loop_
_entity_poly.entity_id
_entity_poly.type
_entity_poly.pdbx_seq_one_letter_code
_entity_poly.pdbx_strand_id
1 'polypeptide(L)'
;MGEQLPTYYAYNTAAALAVMAPGPTLRTTSFRYRTVGVPVAVHYANPSKHGWSGYGHLGAVVGALLSVRSEVAGEPSATKEYPLAAPGSPYRRLLTTLRGGAGVQYRAAAGRWTLSAGPTAEIGVLSLNAQPVQDFARQHRPYSVGLEAAVDFGGTVKMP
;
A
#
# COMPACT_ATOMS: atom_id res chain seq x y z
N MET A 1 -31.96 65.80 -6.00
CA MET A 1 -30.65 65.45 -5.39
C MET A 1 -30.85 65.42 -3.88
N GLY A 2 -30.47 64.39 -3.12
CA GLY A 2 -30.00 63.07 -3.53
C GLY A 2 -29.39 62.27 -2.37
N GLU A 3 -29.84 61.02 -2.17
CA GLU A 3 -29.21 59.94 -1.35
C GLU A 3 -29.05 60.26 0.16
N GLN A 4 -28.74 59.37 1.12
CA GLN A 4 -28.21 57.99 1.18
C GLN A 4 -28.51 57.46 2.63
N LEU A 5 -28.88 56.24 3.04
CA LEU A 5 -29.29 54.91 2.50
C LEU A 5 -30.21 54.22 3.60
N PRO A 6 -30.79 53.00 3.44
CA PRO A 6 -31.94 52.54 4.25
C PRO A 6 -31.64 51.70 5.51
N THR A 7 -32.65 51.56 6.37
CA THR A 7 -32.80 50.44 7.33
C THR A 7 -33.76 49.38 6.78
N TYR A 8 -33.39 48.10 6.86
CA TYR A 8 -34.25 47.00 7.36
C TYR A 8 -33.43 45.72 7.55
N TYR A 9 -33.71 44.96 8.62
CA TYR A 9 -33.17 43.61 8.79
C TYR A 9 -33.98 42.61 7.95
N ALA A 10 -33.29 41.78 7.16
CA ALA A 10 -33.86 40.58 6.55
C ALA A 10 -32.95 39.39 6.86
N TYR A 11 -33.35 38.55 7.82
CA TYR A 11 -32.62 37.33 8.14
C TYR A 11 -32.80 36.30 7.01
N ASN A 12 -31.70 35.85 6.41
CA ASN A 12 -31.72 34.92 5.29
C ASN A 12 -32.19 33.52 5.72
N THR A 13 -33.48 33.22 5.51
CA THR A 13 -34.13 31.94 5.84
C THR A 13 -33.42 30.72 5.26
N ALA A 14 -32.72 30.89 4.12
CA ALA A 14 -31.90 29.84 3.51
C ALA A 14 -30.81 29.29 4.43
N ALA A 15 -30.23 30.12 5.32
CA ALA A 15 -29.22 29.67 6.28
C ALA A 15 -29.81 28.78 7.38
N ALA A 16 -31.03 29.06 7.85
CA ALA A 16 -31.73 28.22 8.81
C ALA A 16 -32.12 26.86 8.20
N LEU A 17 -32.56 26.83 6.94
CA LEU A 17 -32.88 25.61 6.22
C LEU A 17 -31.65 24.73 5.98
N ALA A 18 -30.47 25.32 5.76
CA ALA A 18 -29.21 24.58 5.62
C ALA A 18 -28.80 23.83 6.90
N VAL A 19 -29.20 24.32 8.09
CA VAL A 19 -28.95 23.64 9.38
C VAL A 19 -29.90 22.47 9.61
N MET A 20 -31.07 22.45 8.96
CA MET A 20 -32.04 21.35 9.01
C MET A 20 -31.83 20.27 7.94
N ALA A 21 -30.86 20.46 7.02
CA ALA A 21 -30.44 19.36 6.16
C ALA A 21 -29.79 18.26 7.03
N PRO A 22 -30.26 17.00 6.97
CA PRO A 22 -29.57 15.92 7.67
C PRO A 22 -28.14 15.82 7.11
N GLY A 23 -27.16 16.10 7.96
CA GLY A 23 -25.74 16.05 7.58
C GLY A 23 -25.43 14.70 6.91
N PRO A 24 -24.58 14.69 5.86
CA PRO A 24 -24.37 13.50 5.04
C PRO A 24 -24.04 12.31 5.94
N THR A 25 -24.88 11.29 5.92
CA THR A 25 -24.69 10.12 6.79
C THR A 25 -23.49 9.33 6.27
N LEU A 26 -22.33 9.49 6.91
CA LEU A 26 -21.11 8.75 6.60
C LEU A 26 -21.36 7.25 6.89
N ARG A 27 -21.85 6.53 5.87
CA ARG A 27 -22.00 5.08 5.92
C ARG A 27 -20.62 4.43 5.80
N THR A 28 -20.25 3.63 6.79
CA THR A 28 -19.01 2.84 6.78
C THR A 28 -18.95 2.00 5.50
N THR A 29 -17.92 2.20 4.70
CA THR A 29 -17.68 1.40 3.49
C THR A 29 -16.53 0.44 3.74
N SER A 30 -16.79 -0.87 3.64
CA SER A 30 -15.74 -1.89 3.69
C SER A 30 -15.08 -2.00 2.31
N PHE A 31 -13.78 -2.30 2.29
CA PHE A 31 -13.05 -2.57 1.05
C PHE A 31 -12.23 -3.84 1.19
N ARG A 32 -12.48 -4.82 0.31
CA ARG A 32 -11.74 -6.08 0.24
C ARG A 32 -10.97 -6.15 -1.07
N TYR A 33 -9.66 -6.23 -0.97
CA TYR A 33 -8.73 -6.32 -2.10
C TYR A 33 -8.16 -7.72 -2.19
N ARG A 34 -8.05 -8.27 -3.41
CA ARG A 34 -7.35 -9.54 -3.66
C ARG A 34 -6.25 -9.31 -4.69
N THR A 35 -5.00 -9.57 -4.30
CA THR A 35 -3.83 -9.44 -5.15
C THR A 35 -3.13 -10.78 -5.34
N VAL A 36 -2.35 -10.89 -6.41
CA VAL A 36 -1.29 -11.89 -6.60
C VAL A 36 -0.04 -11.16 -7.06
N GLY A 37 1.16 -11.65 -6.76
CA GLY A 37 2.38 -11.00 -7.22
C GLY A 37 3.58 -11.93 -7.27
N VAL A 38 4.56 -11.55 -8.08
CA VAL A 38 5.84 -12.24 -8.25
C VAL A 38 6.92 -11.39 -7.56
N PRO A 39 7.55 -11.88 -6.49
CA PRO A 39 8.72 -11.26 -5.90
C PRO A 39 9.98 -11.60 -6.72
N VAL A 40 10.85 -10.61 -6.92
CA VAL A 40 12.19 -10.76 -7.48
C VAL A 40 13.16 -10.03 -6.56
N ALA A 41 14.16 -10.70 -6.01
CA ALA A 41 15.11 -10.12 -5.07
C ALA A 41 16.55 -10.56 -5.35
N VAL A 42 17.49 -9.65 -5.11
CA VAL A 42 18.93 -9.88 -5.14
C VAL A 42 19.45 -9.74 -3.72
N HIS A 43 20.13 -10.76 -3.21
CA HIS A 43 20.70 -10.79 -1.87
C HIS A 43 22.23 -10.74 -1.95
N TYR A 44 22.84 -9.83 -1.19
CA TYR A 44 24.26 -9.77 -0.95
C TYR A 44 24.58 -10.35 0.43
N ALA A 45 25.38 -11.41 0.44
CA ALA A 45 25.88 -12.10 1.62
C ALA A 45 27.34 -12.49 1.36
N ASN A 46 28.20 -12.43 2.37
CA ASN A 46 29.55 -12.99 2.25
C ASN A 46 29.47 -14.52 2.49
N PRO A 47 29.71 -15.38 1.48
CA PRO A 47 29.52 -16.82 1.66
C PRO A 47 30.67 -17.48 2.43
N SER A 48 31.88 -16.92 2.33
CA SER A 48 33.14 -17.49 2.82
C SER A 48 33.43 -17.16 4.28
N LYS A 49 32.74 -16.19 4.87
CA LYS A 49 32.92 -15.81 6.29
C LYS A 49 31.93 -16.53 7.19
N HIS A 50 32.42 -17.49 7.98
CA HIS A 50 31.67 -18.09 9.09
C HIS A 50 31.52 -17.09 10.25
N GLY A 51 30.47 -17.27 11.06
CA GLY A 51 30.09 -16.34 12.11
C GLY A 51 29.46 -15.05 11.55
N TRP A 52 29.74 -13.92 12.18
CA TRP A 52 29.11 -12.64 11.88
C TRP A 52 29.65 -11.98 10.59
N SER A 53 28.76 -11.69 9.65
CA SER A 53 29.02 -10.91 8.43
C SER A 53 27.89 -9.91 8.15
N GLY A 54 28.15 -8.92 7.32
CA GLY A 54 27.11 -8.02 6.80
C GLY A 54 26.25 -8.73 5.74
N TYR A 55 24.98 -8.35 5.69
CA TYR A 55 23.97 -8.82 4.74
C TYR A 55 23.19 -7.62 4.19
N GLY A 56 22.73 -7.72 2.95
CA GLY A 56 21.75 -6.80 2.40
C GLY A 56 20.95 -7.40 1.25
N HIS A 57 19.82 -6.80 0.92
CA HIS A 57 18.98 -7.20 -0.20
C HIS A 57 18.29 -6.01 -0.85
N LEU A 58 17.96 -6.19 -2.13
CA LEU A 58 17.14 -5.27 -2.90
C LEU A 58 16.26 -6.10 -3.84
N GLY A 59 14.96 -5.80 -3.86
CA GLY A 59 14.00 -6.50 -4.68
C GLY A 59 12.76 -5.67 -5.04
N ALA A 60 11.94 -6.24 -5.91
CA ALA A 60 10.66 -5.71 -6.30
C ALA A 60 9.59 -6.81 -6.25
N VAL A 61 8.37 -6.44 -5.89
CA VAL A 61 7.18 -7.27 -6.06
C VAL A 61 6.33 -6.64 -7.15
N VAL A 62 6.10 -7.38 -8.24
CA VAL A 62 5.18 -6.96 -9.31
C VAL A 62 3.87 -7.72 -9.12
N GLY A 63 2.77 -7.00 -8.94
CA GLY A 63 1.48 -7.58 -8.54
C GLY A 63 0.31 -7.18 -9.43
N ALA A 64 -0.66 -8.09 -9.57
CA ALA A 64 -1.94 -7.87 -10.23
C ALA A 64 -3.08 -7.85 -9.22
N LEU A 65 -3.98 -6.87 -9.35
CA LEU A 65 -5.18 -6.71 -8.54
C LEU A 65 -6.33 -7.55 -9.14
N LEU A 66 -6.53 -8.75 -8.60
CA LEU A 66 -7.46 -9.76 -9.12
C LEU A 66 -8.93 -9.38 -8.92
N SER A 67 -9.27 -8.78 -7.78
CA SER A 67 -10.58 -8.20 -7.54
C SER A 67 -10.56 -7.11 -6.47
N VAL A 68 -11.51 -6.18 -6.58
CA VAL A 68 -11.89 -5.23 -5.53
C VAL A 68 -13.38 -5.37 -5.26
N ARG A 69 -13.76 -5.51 -4.00
CA ARG A 69 -15.15 -5.50 -3.56
C ARG A 69 -15.34 -4.42 -2.50
N SER A 70 -16.27 -3.50 -2.73
CA SER A 70 -16.64 -2.44 -1.79
C SER A 70 -18.09 -2.62 -1.37
N GLU A 71 -18.34 -2.72 -0.07
CA GLU A 71 -19.68 -2.93 0.52
C GLU A 71 -20.02 -1.73 1.41
N VAL A 72 -21.23 -1.19 1.29
CA VAL A 72 -21.67 -0.04 2.09
C VAL A 72 -22.56 -0.52 3.22
N ALA A 73 -22.24 -0.16 4.46
CA ALA A 73 -23.00 -0.56 5.64
C ALA A 73 -24.48 -0.13 5.52
N GLY A 74 -25.38 -1.11 5.70
CA GLY A 74 -26.82 -0.91 5.55
C GLY A 74 -27.32 -0.75 4.11
N GLU A 75 -26.47 -0.91 3.08
CA GLU A 75 -26.88 -0.74 1.67
C GLU A 75 -26.32 -1.85 0.76
N PRO A 76 -26.89 -3.06 0.78
CA PRO A 76 -26.46 -4.16 -0.10
C PRO A 76 -26.51 -3.79 -1.58
N SER A 77 -27.48 -2.94 -1.97
CA SER A 77 -27.67 -2.42 -3.33
C SER A 77 -26.49 -1.60 -3.85
N ALA A 78 -25.72 -0.96 -2.96
CA ALA A 78 -24.56 -0.15 -3.30
C ALA A 78 -23.25 -0.95 -3.37
N THR A 79 -23.30 -2.27 -3.18
CA THR A 79 -22.13 -3.16 -3.32
C THR A 79 -21.60 -3.12 -4.74
N LYS A 80 -20.31 -2.82 -4.90
CA LYS A 80 -19.63 -2.85 -6.20
C LYS A 80 -18.49 -3.86 -6.17
N GLU A 81 -18.44 -4.71 -7.19
CA GLU A 81 -17.37 -5.67 -7.40
C GLU A 81 -16.70 -5.41 -8.75
N TYR A 82 -15.39 -5.19 -8.72
CA TYR A 82 -14.54 -4.93 -9.86
C TYR A 82 -13.56 -6.12 -10.02
N PRO A 83 -13.92 -7.16 -10.80
CA PRO A 83 -12.97 -8.19 -11.20
C PRO A 83 -11.86 -7.63 -12.10
N LEU A 84 -10.72 -8.33 -12.19
CA LEU A 84 -9.51 -7.95 -12.93
C LEU A 84 -9.74 -7.30 -14.32
N ALA A 85 -10.72 -7.81 -15.07
CA ALA A 85 -11.02 -7.35 -16.44
C ALA A 85 -12.01 -6.16 -16.52
N ALA A 86 -12.67 -5.77 -15.41
CA ALA A 86 -13.79 -4.83 -15.40
C ALA A 86 -13.46 -3.47 -16.05
N PRO A 87 -14.15 -3.06 -17.13
CA PRO A 87 -14.02 -1.71 -17.67
C PRO A 87 -14.55 -0.68 -16.66
N GLY A 88 -13.92 0.49 -16.57
CA GLY A 88 -14.33 1.56 -15.66
C GLY A 88 -13.97 1.37 -14.18
N SER A 89 -13.12 0.40 -13.83
CA SER A 89 -12.54 0.33 -12.47
C SER A 89 -11.64 1.56 -12.19
N PRO A 90 -11.81 2.28 -11.06
CA PRO A 90 -10.94 3.39 -10.68
C PRO A 90 -9.61 2.94 -10.07
N TYR A 91 -9.39 1.63 -9.93
CA TYR A 91 -8.20 1.05 -9.30
C TYR A 91 -7.18 0.60 -10.34
N ARG A 92 -5.90 0.87 -10.06
CA ARG A 92 -4.77 0.46 -10.90
C ARG A 92 -4.61 -1.06 -10.83
N ARG A 93 -4.76 -1.73 -11.98
CA ARG A 93 -4.68 -3.20 -12.09
C ARG A 93 -3.27 -3.75 -11.82
N LEU A 94 -2.24 -2.99 -12.18
CA LEU A 94 -0.83 -3.32 -11.96
C LEU A 94 -0.30 -2.55 -10.75
N LEU A 95 0.32 -3.29 -9.82
CA LEU A 95 0.94 -2.79 -8.61
C LEU A 95 2.43 -3.13 -8.63
N THR A 96 3.25 -2.29 -7.99
CA THR A 96 4.69 -2.54 -7.88
C THR A 96 5.20 -1.91 -6.60
N THR A 97 5.87 -2.70 -5.77
CA THR A 97 6.58 -2.25 -4.56
C THR A 97 8.06 -2.58 -4.69
N LEU A 98 8.93 -1.63 -4.37
CA LEU A 98 10.36 -1.88 -4.15
C LEU A 98 10.57 -2.14 -2.67
N ARG A 99 11.33 -3.17 -2.33
CA ARG A 99 11.76 -3.48 -0.95
C ARG A 99 13.27 -3.62 -0.91
N GLY A 100 13.90 -3.12 0.15
CA GLY A 100 15.31 -3.35 0.41
C GLY A 100 15.60 -3.34 1.91
N GLY A 101 16.67 -4.02 2.30
CA GLY A 101 17.07 -4.14 3.69
C GLY A 101 18.56 -4.40 3.82
N ALA A 102 19.11 -4.12 4.99
CA ALA A 102 20.52 -4.36 5.30
C ALA A 102 20.69 -4.63 6.80
N GLY A 103 21.67 -5.44 7.16
CA GLY A 103 21.88 -5.82 8.55
C GLY A 103 23.00 -6.82 8.73
N VAL A 104 22.84 -7.69 9.72
CA VAL A 104 23.81 -8.71 10.10
C VAL A 104 23.29 -10.10 9.78
N GLN A 105 24.19 -10.98 9.39
CA GLN A 105 23.96 -12.41 9.32
C GLN A 105 24.98 -13.17 10.18
N TYR A 106 24.53 -14.23 10.83
CA TYR A 106 25.36 -15.22 11.50
C TYR A 106 25.30 -16.53 10.73
N ARG A 107 26.43 -16.97 10.17
CA ARG A 107 26.57 -18.25 9.48
C ARG A 107 27.18 -19.29 10.41
N ALA A 108 26.49 -20.41 10.64
CA ALA A 108 27.01 -21.50 11.45
C ALA A 108 28.33 -22.07 10.85
N ALA A 109 29.26 -22.49 11.71
CA ALA A 109 30.58 -23.00 11.28
C ALA A 109 30.46 -24.20 10.33
N ALA A 110 29.50 -25.10 10.57
CA ALA A 110 29.23 -26.27 9.73
C ALA A 110 28.36 -25.97 8.48
N GLY A 111 28.07 -24.70 8.16
CA GLY A 111 27.26 -24.30 6.99
C GLY A 111 25.77 -24.69 7.01
N ARG A 112 25.33 -25.46 8.02
CA ARG A 112 23.98 -26.06 8.10
C ARG A 112 22.83 -25.05 8.18
N TRP A 113 23.09 -23.83 8.65
CA TRP A 113 22.12 -22.74 8.66
C TRP A 113 22.81 -21.36 8.68
N THR A 114 22.09 -20.34 8.21
CA THR A 114 22.41 -18.92 8.37
C THR A 114 21.20 -18.21 8.98
N LEU A 115 21.41 -17.39 10.01
CA LEU A 115 20.41 -16.48 10.58
C LEU A 115 20.72 -15.08 10.06
N SER A 116 19.74 -14.35 9.54
CA SER A 116 19.86 -12.93 9.17
C SER A 116 18.88 -12.07 9.97
N ALA A 117 19.26 -10.83 10.27
CA ALA A 117 18.40 -9.84 10.91
C ALA A 117 18.81 -8.40 10.56
N GLY A 118 17.84 -7.51 10.37
CA GLY A 118 18.09 -6.09 10.13
C GLY A 118 16.85 -5.25 9.80
N PRO A 119 16.99 -3.93 9.66
CA PRO A 119 15.95 -3.08 9.09
C PRO A 119 15.65 -3.41 7.63
N THR A 120 14.36 -3.32 7.28
CA THR A 120 13.83 -3.36 5.91
C THR A 120 12.94 -2.14 5.67
N ALA A 121 12.93 -1.64 4.45
CA ALA A 121 12.02 -0.59 3.98
C ALA A 121 11.34 -1.02 2.68
N GLU A 122 10.09 -0.62 2.49
CA GLU A 122 9.29 -0.90 1.29
C GLU A 122 8.58 0.37 0.80
N ILE A 123 8.52 0.59 -0.52
CA ILE A 123 7.94 1.78 -1.15
C ILE A 123 7.10 1.39 -2.38
N GLY A 124 5.85 1.87 -2.42
CA GLY A 124 4.95 1.73 -3.56
C GLY A 124 5.41 2.54 -4.77
N VAL A 125 5.89 1.86 -5.81
CA VAL A 125 6.22 2.43 -7.13
C VAL A 125 4.95 2.64 -7.96
N LEU A 126 4.02 1.68 -7.92
CA LEU A 126 2.67 1.80 -8.49
C LEU A 126 1.63 1.47 -7.40
N SER A 127 0.93 2.50 -6.94
CA SER A 127 -0.12 2.40 -5.92
C SER A 127 -1.49 2.07 -6.51
N LEU A 128 -2.41 1.59 -5.67
CA LEU A 128 -3.77 1.19 -6.04
C LEU A 128 -4.58 2.30 -6.71
N ASN A 129 -4.32 3.57 -6.37
CA ASN A 129 -5.08 4.70 -6.88
C ASN A 129 -4.62 5.08 -8.30
N ALA A 130 -5.55 5.03 -9.25
CA ALA A 130 -5.34 5.57 -10.58
C ALA A 130 -5.70 7.07 -10.60
N GLN A 131 -4.85 7.91 -9.99
CA GLN A 131 -4.86 9.36 -10.18
C GLN A 131 -3.77 9.73 -11.20
N PRO A 132 -4.10 9.87 -12.50
CA PRO A 132 -3.11 10.00 -13.58
C PRO A 132 -2.52 11.42 -13.73
N VAL A 133 -3.02 12.40 -12.99
CA VAL A 133 -2.75 13.85 -13.20
C VAL A 133 -1.77 14.44 -12.17
N GLN A 134 -1.13 13.62 -11.32
CA GLN A 134 -0.17 14.08 -10.32
C GLN A 134 1.25 13.60 -10.62
N ASP A 135 2.22 14.50 -10.45
CA ASP A 135 3.65 14.23 -10.65
C ASP A 135 4.13 13.01 -9.87
N PHE A 136 5.09 12.28 -10.42
CA PHE A 136 5.66 11.07 -9.80
C PHE A 136 6.19 11.31 -8.37
N ALA A 137 6.62 12.53 -8.06
CA ALA A 137 7.10 12.95 -6.73
C ALA A 137 6.00 13.50 -5.80
N ARG A 138 4.79 13.82 -6.30
CA ARG A 138 3.66 14.35 -5.50
C ARG A 138 2.60 13.30 -5.16
N GLN A 139 2.61 12.15 -5.83
CA GLN A 139 1.73 11.02 -5.51
C GLN A 139 2.00 10.51 -4.09
N HIS A 140 0.96 10.40 -3.26
CA HIS A 140 1.06 9.75 -1.95
C HIS A 140 1.33 8.24 -2.13
N ARG A 141 2.58 7.84 -1.94
CA ARG A 141 3.03 6.45 -2.04
C ARG A 141 2.88 5.77 -0.67
N PRO A 142 2.31 4.55 -0.61
CA PRO A 142 2.45 3.74 0.60
C PRO A 142 3.94 3.43 0.79
N TYR A 143 4.43 3.60 2.01
CA TYR A 143 5.75 3.16 2.43
C TYR A 143 5.63 2.45 3.76
N SER A 144 6.55 1.54 4.04
CA SER A 144 6.71 0.92 5.35
C SER A 144 8.18 0.81 5.71
N VAL A 145 8.44 0.80 7.01
CA VAL A 145 9.74 0.46 7.60
C VAL A 145 9.50 -0.55 8.71
N GLY A 146 10.42 -1.48 8.89
CA GLY A 146 10.30 -2.52 9.89
C GLY A 146 11.61 -3.28 10.09
N LEU A 147 11.53 -4.35 10.86
CA LEU A 147 12.63 -5.29 11.07
C LEU A 147 12.28 -6.62 10.40
N GLU A 148 13.27 -7.24 9.77
CA GLU A 148 13.19 -8.61 9.29
C GLU A 148 14.15 -9.51 10.07
N ALA A 149 13.78 -10.78 10.20
CA ALA A 149 14.66 -11.86 10.62
C ALA A 149 14.30 -13.12 9.82
N ALA A 150 15.31 -13.86 9.36
CA ALA A 150 15.13 -15.08 8.57
C ALA A 150 16.17 -16.16 8.94
N VAL A 151 15.82 -17.43 8.70
CA VAL A 151 16.73 -18.56 8.90
C VAL A 151 16.76 -19.42 7.64
N ASP A 152 17.88 -19.38 6.94
CA ASP A 152 18.16 -20.20 5.77
C ASP A 152 18.78 -21.53 6.20
N PHE A 153 18.21 -22.64 5.78
CA PHE A 153 18.72 -23.98 6.08
C PHE A 153 19.53 -24.55 4.90
N GLY A 154 20.78 -24.91 5.16
CA GLY A 154 21.70 -25.50 4.19
C GLY A 154 21.40 -26.97 3.91
N GLY A 155 20.30 -27.22 3.20
CA GLY A 155 19.92 -28.56 2.75
C GLY A 155 20.70 -28.99 1.50
N THR A 156 21.69 -29.87 1.67
CA THR A 156 22.42 -30.45 0.54
C THR A 156 21.53 -31.42 -0.24
N VAL A 157 20.79 -30.92 -1.23
CA VAL A 157 20.11 -31.76 -2.22
C VAL A 157 21.16 -32.48 -3.05
N LYS A 158 21.53 -33.70 -2.64
CA LYS A 158 22.18 -34.66 -3.53
C LYS A 158 21.19 -35.01 -4.63
N MET A 159 21.33 -34.38 -5.79
CA MET A 159 20.79 -34.94 -7.02
C MET A 159 21.56 -36.25 -7.31
N PRO A 160 20.87 -37.35 -7.63
CA PRO A 160 21.50 -38.62 -8.01
C PRO A 160 22.11 -38.57 -9.42
#